data_AF-A0A7R9UL06-F1
#
_entry.id   AF-A0A7R9UL06-F1
#
_cell.length_a   1.000
_cell.length_b   1.000
_cell.length_c   1.000
_cell.angle_alpha   90.00
_cell.angle_beta   90.00
_cell.angle_gamma   90.00
#
_symmetry.space_group_name_H-M   'P 1'
#
loop_
_entity.id
_entity.type
_entity.pdbx_description
1 polymer ?
#
loop_
_entity_poly.entity_id
_entity_poly.type
_entity_poly.pdbx_seq_one_letter_code
_entity_poly.pdbx_strand_id
1 'polypeptide(L)'
;FFNEKEAMMASAGHAGLAGAVYGAKIRGPHALVMALVFGRNKPFRQLVRDVLSATVTHSRQLGAYAALYTAMRAALVRALGEKRATLCAFAAGVSGGAVVWGDDTAINAQLNLYLLSRIVSGLVRSGLNQLGVRGGARGFRLWSAAMWGAIMVMYESRSLHPHMQASLLSSMRYIYSPPHDGVRRVERRDMAWTAAAWLAFAALTRAGAQGGRLSAPRTSN
;
A
#
# COMPACT_ATOMS: atom_id res chain seq x y z
N PHE A 1 -20.88 23.63 24.15
CA PHE A 1 -21.50 22.73 23.14
C PHE A 1 -21.17 23.09 21.69
N PHE A 2 -21.21 24.36 21.27
CA PHE A 2 -20.85 24.75 19.88
C PHE A 2 -19.36 24.50 19.55
N ASN A 3 -18.46 24.92 20.45
CA ASN A 3 -17.01 24.83 20.27
C ASN A 3 -16.47 23.39 20.12
N GLU A 4 -17.03 22.42 20.86
CA GLU A 4 -16.57 21.02 20.77
C GLU A 4 -16.98 20.32 19.46
N LYS A 5 -18.18 20.63 18.92
CA LYS A 5 -18.60 20.09 17.63
C LYS A 5 -17.73 20.63 16.51
N GLU A 6 -17.42 21.93 16.56
CA GLU A 6 -16.51 22.57 15.61
C GLU A 6 -15.10 21.98 15.69
N ALA A 7 -14.57 21.78 16.90
CA ALA A 7 -13.26 21.14 17.11
C ALA A 7 -13.23 19.70 16.57
N MET A 8 -14.31 18.93 16.78
CA MET A 8 -14.43 17.57 16.24
C MET A 8 -14.46 17.56 14.71
N MET A 9 -15.25 18.44 14.09
CA MET A 9 -15.34 18.56 12.64
C MET A 9 -14.02 19.05 12.03
N ALA A 10 -13.34 19.99 12.68
CA ALA A 10 -12.02 20.47 12.27
C ALA A 10 -10.97 19.36 12.34
N SER A 11 -10.96 18.56 13.42
CA SER A 11 -10.06 17.41 13.57
C SER A 11 -10.30 16.33 12.50
N ALA A 12 -11.57 15.99 12.25
CA ALA A 12 -11.93 15.04 11.19
C ALA A 12 -11.55 15.56 9.80
N GLY A 13 -11.80 16.84 9.52
CA GLY A 13 -11.40 17.49 8.27
C GLY A 13 -9.89 17.48 8.06
N HIS A 14 -9.12 17.82 9.10
CA HIS A 14 -7.66 17.74 9.08
C HIS A 14 -7.16 16.31 8.83
N ALA A 15 -7.69 15.33 9.57
CA ALA A 15 -7.33 13.92 9.39
C ALA A 15 -7.63 13.43 7.97
N GLY A 16 -8.78 13.81 7.40
CA GLY A 16 -9.15 13.47 6.04
C GLY A 16 -8.21 14.06 4.99
N LEU A 17 -7.85 15.34 5.13
CA LEU A 17 -6.89 15.99 4.24
C LEU A 17 -5.51 15.36 4.34
N ALA A 18 -5.02 15.11 5.56
CA ALA A 18 -3.74 14.45 5.79
C ALA A 18 -3.72 13.04 5.17
N GLY A 19 -4.79 12.27 5.34
CA GLY A 19 -4.97 10.95 4.72
C GLY A 19 -4.93 11.03 3.20
N ALA A 20 -5.68 11.97 2.60
CA ALA A 20 -5.69 12.14 1.15
C ALA A 20 -4.32 12.54 0.58
N VAL A 21 -3.63 13.49 1.20
CA VAL A 21 -2.28 13.91 0.80
C VAL A 21 -1.29 12.75 0.89
N TYR A 22 -1.35 11.98 1.98
CA TYR A 22 -0.47 10.84 2.17
C TYR A 22 -0.73 9.73 1.13
N GLY A 23 -2.00 9.44 0.86
CA GLY A 23 -2.41 8.48 -0.18
C GLY A 23 -1.85 8.86 -1.54
N ALA A 24 -1.92 10.14 -1.91
CA ALA A 24 -1.39 10.64 -3.18
C ALA A 24 0.14 10.50 -3.25
N LYS A 25 0.84 10.86 -2.17
CA LYS A 25 2.31 10.80 -2.08
C LYS A 25 2.88 9.39 -2.26
N ILE A 26 2.20 8.37 -1.76
CA ILE A 26 2.69 6.99 -1.87
C ILE A 26 2.17 6.29 -3.11
N ARG A 27 0.86 6.41 -3.39
CA ARG A 27 0.23 5.68 -4.49
C ARG A 27 0.64 6.25 -5.85
N GLY A 28 0.75 7.56 -5.97
CA GLY A 28 1.09 8.23 -7.23
C GLY A 28 2.37 7.69 -7.86
N PRO A 29 3.53 7.75 -7.16
CA PRO A 29 4.77 7.20 -7.66
C PRO A 29 4.71 5.70 -7.94
N HIS A 30 4.06 4.92 -7.08
CA HIS A 30 3.92 3.48 -7.28
C HIS A 30 3.11 3.15 -8.54
N ALA A 31 1.93 3.76 -8.70
CA ALA A 31 1.07 3.57 -9.86
C ALA A 31 1.79 4.02 -11.14
N LEU A 32 2.54 5.12 -11.09
CA LEU A 32 3.36 5.58 -12.21
C LEU A 32 4.41 4.55 -12.62
N VAL A 33 5.19 4.02 -11.67
CA VAL A 33 6.21 3.00 -11.95
C VAL A 33 5.57 1.74 -12.52
N MET A 34 4.46 1.26 -11.93
CA MET A 34 3.74 0.09 -12.44
C MET A 34 3.21 0.32 -13.86
N ALA A 35 2.68 1.51 -14.13
CA ALA A 35 2.15 1.86 -15.43
C ALA A 35 3.26 1.98 -16.48
N LEU A 36 4.44 2.50 -16.13
CA LEU A 36 5.60 2.51 -17.01
C LEU A 36 6.09 1.09 -17.27
N VAL A 37 6.34 0.29 -16.22
CA VAL A 37 6.94 -1.06 -16.37
C VAL A 37 6.02 -2.03 -17.13
N PHE A 38 4.71 -1.98 -16.85
CA PHE A 38 3.75 -2.97 -17.36
C PHE A 38 2.78 -2.43 -18.43
N GLY A 39 2.74 -1.12 -18.69
CA GLY A 39 1.78 -0.47 -19.60
C GLY A 39 2.16 -0.42 -21.08
N ARG A 40 2.92 -1.41 -21.57
CA ARG A 40 3.66 -1.40 -22.85
C ARG A 40 2.83 -1.07 -24.10
N ASN A 41 1.54 -1.44 -24.10
CA ASN A 41 0.63 -1.25 -25.24
C ASN A 41 -0.51 -0.25 -24.97
N LYS A 42 -0.44 0.50 -23.86
CA LYS A 42 -1.48 1.49 -23.54
C LYS A 42 -1.12 2.85 -24.16
N PRO A 43 -2.08 3.55 -24.78
CA PRO A 43 -1.89 4.95 -25.16
C PRO A 43 -1.46 5.79 -23.95
N PHE A 44 -0.55 6.75 -24.14
CA PHE A 44 -0.05 7.61 -23.07
C PHE A 44 -1.18 8.27 -22.26
N ARG A 45 -2.23 8.74 -22.95
CA ARG A 45 -3.43 9.32 -22.31
C ARG A 45 -4.14 8.35 -21.37
N GLN A 46 -4.23 7.08 -21.76
CA GLN A 46 -4.86 6.04 -20.95
C GLN A 46 -3.98 5.68 -19.76
N LEU A 47 -2.67 5.62 -19.94
CA LEU A 47 -1.69 5.38 -18.88
C LEU A 47 -1.79 6.46 -17.79
N VAL A 48 -1.78 7.74 -18.18
CA VAL A 48 -1.94 8.87 -17.26
C VAL A 48 -3.30 8.82 -16.55
N ARG A 49 -4.37 8.52 -17.28
CA ARG A 49 -5.72 8.38 -16.70
C ARG A 49 -5.78 7.27 -15.66
N ASP A 50 -5.21 6.11 -15.94
CA ASP A 50 -5.19 4.97 -15.03
C ASP A 50 -4.41 5.30 -13.74
N VAL A 51 -3.23 5.93 -13.88
CA VAL A 51 -2.41 6.37 -12.75
C VAL A 51 -3.16 7.39 -11.89
N LEU A 52 -3.72 8.43 -12.51
CA LEU A 52 -4.45 9.47 -11.80
C LEU A 52 -5.70 8.92 -11.13
N SER A 53 -6.49 8.10 -11.84
CA SER A 53 -7.70 7.47 -11.30
C SER A 53 -7.37 6.61 -10.08
N ALA A 54 -6.39 5.72 -10.19
CA ALA A 54 -5.98 4.87 -9.07
C ALA A 54 -5.46 5.68 -7.88
N THR A 55 -4.71 6.76 -8.14
CA THR A 55 -4.17 7.64 -7.09
C THR A 55 -5.29 8.42 -6.40
N VAL A 56 -6.20 9.02 -7.16
CA VAL A 56 -7.33 9.79 -6.64
C VAL A 56 -8.26 8.91 -5.84
N THR A 57 -8.64 7.74 -6.37
CA THR A 57 -9.52 6.79 -5.66
C THR A 57 -8.91 6.37 -4.33
N HIS A 58 -7.65 5.94 -4.33
CA HIS A 58 -6.97 5.53 -3.10
C HIS A 58 -6.84 6.67 -2.09
N SER A 59 -6.50 7.88 -2.57
CA SER A 59 -6.36 9.07 -1.72
C SER A 59 -7.70 9.47 -1.10
N ARG A 60 -8.78 9.44 -1.89
CA ARG A 60 -10.14 9.72 -1.42
C ARG A 60 -10.59 8.72 -0.37
N GLN A 61 -10.37 7.43 -0.59
CA GLN A 61 -10.68 6.40 0.40
C GLN A 61 -9.87 6.60 1.69
N LEU A 62 -8.56 6.85 1.59
CA LEU A 62 -7.74 7.07 2.77
C LEU A 62 -8.14 8.31 3.57
N GLY A 63 -8.46 9.41 2.88
CA GLY A 63 -9.01 10.61 3.51
C GLY A 63 -10.38 10.36 4.14
N ALA A 64 -11.30 9.71 3.42
CA ALA A 64 -12.62 9.39 3.93
C ALA A 64 -12.55 8.51 5.18
N TYR A 65 -11.70 7.48 5.19
CA TYR A 65 -11.47 6.63 6.36
C TYR A 65 -10.91 7.43 7.54
N ALA A 66 -9.89 8.27 7.32
CA ALA A 66 -9.28 9.05 8.39
C ALA A 66 -10.25 10.07 9.02
N ALA A 67 -11.08 10.72 8.20
CA ALA A 67 -12.13 11.63 8.67
C ALA A 67 -13.21 10.87 9.44
N LEU A 68 -13.73 9.79 8.87
CA LEU A 68 -14.79 8.98 9.46
C LEU A 68 -14.33 8.36 10.79
N TYR A 69 -13.15 7.75 10.82
CA TYR A 69 -12.55 7.20 12.03
C TYR A 69 -12.45 8.24 13.15
N THR A 70 -11.90 9.42 12.83
CA THR A 70 -11.71 10.49 13.81
C THR A 70 -13.06 10.97 14.37
N ALA A 71 -14.04 11.18 13.50
CA ALA A 71 -15.38 11.59 13.90
C ALA A 71 -16.09 10.52 14.75
N MET A 72 -16.07 9.26 14.31
CA MET A 72 -16.70 8.15 15.01
C MET A 72 -16.04 7.87 16.37
N ARG A 73 -14.72 7.87 16.43
CA ARG A 73 -13.99 7.69 17.69
C ARG A 73 -14.33 8.79 18.68
N ALA A 74 -14.33 10.06 18.25
CA ALA A 74 -14.69 11.18 19.12
C ALA A 74 -16.13 11.05 19.64
N ALA A 75 -17.07 10.68 18.78
CA ALA A 75 -18.47 10.45 19.17
C ALA A 75 -18.61 9.29 20.18
N LEU A 76 -17.94 8.16 19.94
CA LEU A 76 -17.99 6.98 20.82
C LEU A 76 -17.34 7.24 22.19
N VAL A 77 -16.17 7.89 22.21
CA VAL A 77 -15.48 8.23 23.47
C VAL A 77 -16.32 9.21 24.29
N ARG A 78 -16.98 10.17 23.63
CA ARG A 78 -17.89 11.10 24.32
C ARG A 78 -19.12 10.39 24.89
N ALA A 79 -19.63 9.37 24.22
CA ALA A 79 -20.81 8.62 24.68
C ALA A 79 -20.49 7.59 25.78
N LEU A 80 -19.33 6.92 25.71
CA LEU A 80 -18.96 5.77 26.55
C LEU A 80 -17.88 6.08 27.60
N GLY A 81 -17.25 7.25 27.51
CA GLY A 81 -16.16 7.70 28.38
C GLY A 81 -14.76 7.19 27.99
N GLU A 82 -13.74 7.94 28.41
CA GLU A 82 -12.31 7.68 28.11
C GLU A 82 -11.80 6.33 28.60
N LYS A 83 -12.41 5.76 29.66
CA LYS A 83 -12.04 4.42 30.17
C LYS A 83 -12.18 3.32 29.11
N ARG A 84 -13.01 3.55 28.07
CA ARG A 84 -13.25 2.61 26.96
C ARG A 84 -12.62 3.10 25.65
N ALA A 85 -11.67 4.03 25.68
CA ALA A 85 -11.09 4.64 24.48
C ALA A 85 -10.53 3.62 23.48
N THR A 86 -9.90 2.53 23.95
CA THR A 86 -9.39 1.46 23.08
C THR A 86 -10.51 0.71 22.37
N LEU A 87 -11.60 0.39 23.09
CA LEU A 87 -12.78 -0.26 22.51
C LEU A 87 -13.50 0.68 21.53
N CYS A 88 -13.59 1.96 21.86
CA CYS A 88 -14.15 2.99 20.97
C CYS A 88 -13.32 3.14 19.69
N ALA A 89 -11.98 3.13 19.81
CA ALA A 89 -11.07 3.16 18.68
C ALA A 89 -11.20 1.90 17.81
N PHE A 90 -11.33 0.72 18.42
CA PHE A 90 -11.56 -0.52 17.69
C PHE A 90 -12.90 -0.49 16.95
N ALA A 91 -13.99 -0.13 17.64
CA ALA A 91 -15.32 -0.05 17.05
C ALA A 91 -15.38 0.97 15.90
N ALA A 92 -14.81 2.17 16.08
CA ALA A 92 -14.69 3.18 15.02
C ALA A 92 -13.82 2.69 13.83
N GLY A 93 -12.75 1.94 14.12
CA GLY A 93 -11.89 1.36 13.09
C GLY A 93 -12.60 0.29 12.25
N VAL A 94 -13.33 -0.63 12.91
CA VAL A 94 -14.09 -1.69 12.22
C VAL A 94 -15.18 -1.10 11.35
N SER A 95 -15.98 -0.20 11.91
CA SER A 95 -17.09 0.44 11.19
C SER A 95 -16.61 1.32 10.04
N GLY A 96 -15.63 2.20 10.27
CA GLY A 96 -15.04 3.00 9.20
C GLY A 96 -14.35 2.15 8.14
N GLY A 97 -13.74 1.04 8.54
CA GLY A 97 -13.10 0.09 7.65
C GLY A 97 -14.08 -0.60 6.72
N ALA A 98 -15.19 -1.11 7.27
CA ALA A 98 -16.25 -1.74 6.50
C ALA A 98 -16.89 -0.78 5.49
N VAL A 99 -17.11 0.48 5.88
CA VAL A 99 -17.73 1.49 5.00
C VAL A 99 -16.82 1.92 3.85
N VAL A 100 -15.52 2.11 4.11
CA VAL A 100 -14.61 2.71 3.12
C VAL A 100 -13.84 1.68 2.30
N TRP A 101 -13.53 0.53 2.90
CA TRP A 101 -12.67 -0.51 2.33
C TRP A 101 -13.39 -1.85 2.10
N GLY A 102 -14.72 -1.88 2.23
CA GLY A 102 -15.54 -3.08 2.11
C GLY A 102 -15.62 -3.65 0.69
N ASP A 103 -15.45 -2.82 -0.33
CA ASP A 103 -15.53 -3.26 -1.73
C ASP A 103 -14.31 -4.12 -2.11
N ASP A 104 -14.56 -5.21 -2.83
CA ASP A 104 -13.50 -6.07 -3.36
C ASP A 104 -12.90 -5.47 -4.64
N THR A 105 -11.97 -4.54 -4.45
CA THR A 105 -11.18 -3.94 -5.52
C THR A 105 -9.72 -4.32 -5.35
N ALA A 106 -8.96 -4.38 -6.46
CA ALA A 106 -7.52 -4.66 -6.40
C ALA A 106 -6.74 -3.69 -5.48
N ILE A 107 -7.20 -2.44 -5.37
CA ILE A 107 -6.60 -1.44 -4.47
C ILE A 107 -6.89 -1.80 -3.01
N ASN A 108 -8.16 -2.10 -2.68
CA ASN A 108 -8.57 -2.45 -1.32
C ASN A 108 -7.93 -3.78 -0.89
N ALA A 109 -7.91 -4.79 -1.76
CA ALA A 109 -7.25 -6.06 -1.50
C ALA A 109 -5.75 -5.89 -1.20
N GLN A 110 -5.04 -5.06 -1.99
CA GLN A 110 -3.62 -4.78 -1.75
C GLN A 110 -3.40 -4.09 -0.40
N LEU A 111 -4.26 -3.13 -0.05
CA LEU A 111 -4.18 -2.44 1.24
C LEU A 111 -4.48 -3.39 2.42
N ASN A 112 -5.53 -4.19 2.31
CA ASN A 112 -5.96 -5.12 3.36
C ASN A 112 -4.92 -6.21 3.61
N LEU A 113 -4.32 -6.79 2.55
CA LEU A 113 -3.23 -7.76 2.69
C LEU A 113 -1.99 -7.14 3.35
N TYR A 114 -1.66 -5.90 2.97
CA TYR A 114 -0.55 -5.18 3.58
C TYR A 114 -0.82 -4.91 5.07
N LEU A 115 -2.01 -4.41 5.41
CA LEU A 115 -2.38 -4.12 6.79
C LEU A 115 -2.41 -5.41 7.63
N LEU A 116 -2.99 -6.49 7.12
CA LEU A 116 -2.99 -7.81 7.75
C LEU A 116 -1.57 -8.27 8.06
N SER A 117 -0.66 -8.18 7.08
CA SER A 117 0.74 -8.59 7.28
C SER A 117 1.42 -7.81 8.42
N ARG A 118 1.12 -6.51 8.56
CA ARG A 118 1.65 -5.65 9.62
C ARG A 118 1.04 -5.95 10.98
N ILE A 119 -0.27 -6.19 11.03
CA ILE A 119 -0.98 -6.55 12.25
C ILE A 119 -0.43 -7.88 12.77
N VAL A 120 -0.40 -8.91 11.94
CA VAL A 120 0.12 -10.24 12.32
C VAL A 120 1.58 -10.14 12.77
N SER A 121 2.43 -9.43 12.02
CA SER A 121 3.84 -9.25 12.39
C SER A 121 4.00 -8.52 13.74
N GLY A 122 3.17 -7.51 13.99
CA GLY A 122 3.14 -6.78 15.25
C GLY A 122 2.69 -7.65 16.43
N LEU A 123 1.63 -8.44 16.23
CA LEU A 123 1.11 -9.37 17.24
C LEU A 123 2.11 -10.47 17.57
N VAL A 124 2.71 -11.11 16.56
CA VAL A 124 3.75 -12.13 16.75
C VAL A 124 4.92 -11.54 17.54
N ARG A 125 5.40 -10.36 17.16
CA ARG A 125 6.53 -9.73 17.87
C ARG A 125 6.16 -9.33 19.30
N SER A 126 4.95 -8.84 19.53
CA SER A 126 4.44 -8.54 20.86
C SER A 126 4.37 -9.79 21.73
N GLY A 127 3.83 -10.89 21.21
CA GLY A 127 3.74 -12.17 21.92
C GLY A 127 5.12 -12.76 22.25
N LEU A 128 6.04 -12.77 21.28
CA LEU A 128 7.42 -13.22 21.51
C LEU A 128 8.14 -12.40 22.59
N ASN A 129 7.94 -11.08 22.59
CA ASN A 129 8.51 -10.21 23.62
C ASN A 129 7.95 -10.52 25.02
N GLN A 130 6.66 -10.81 25.15
CA GLN A 130 6.05 -11.21 26.43
C GLN A 130 6.59 -12.56 26.93
N LEU A 131 6.94 -13.47 26.03
CA LEU A 131 7.57 -14.75 26.34
C LEU A 131 9.08 -14.64 26.59
N GLY A 132 9.65 -13.43 26.62
CA GLY A 132 11.09 -13.20 26.79
C GLY A 132 11.95 -13.60 25.58
N VAL A 133 11.33 -14.02 24.48
CA VAL A 133 12.03 -14.39 23.24
C VAL A 133 12.35 -13.11 22.46
N ARG A 134 13.59 -12.63 22.61
CA ARG A 134 14.07 -11.51 21.79
C ARG A 134 14.21 -11.96 20.33
N GLY A 135 13.34 -11.42 19.48
CA GLY A 135 13.38 -11.63 18.03
C GLY A 135 14.69 -11.13 17.42
N GLY A 136 15.71 -11.98 17.40
CA GLY A 136 16.97 -11.74 16.71
C GLY A 136 16.95 -12.22 15.27
N ALA A 137 18.06 -12.05 14.55
CA ALA A 137 18.20 -12.45 13.15
C ALA A 137 17.84 -13.94 12.89
N ARG A 138 17.99 -14.82 13.88
CA ARG A 138 17.56 -16.23 13.81
C ARG A 138 16.05 -16.39 13.67
N GLY A 139 15.26 -15.62 14.43
CA GLY A 139 13.79 -15.66 14.36
C GLY A 139 13.28 -15.23 12.98
N PHE A 140 13.84 -14.14 12.44
CA PHE A 140 13.50 -13.69 11.09
C PHE A 140 13.89 -14.72 10.00
N ARG A 141 15.05 -15.38 10.14
CA ARG A 141 15.45 -16.45 9.22
C ARG A 141 14.48 -17.63 9.22
N LEU A 142 14.09 -18.12 10.40
CA LEU A 142 13.12 -19.21 10.52
C LEU A 142 11.75 -18.82 9.96
N TRP A 143 11.30 -17.60 10.26
CA TRP A 143 10.08 -17.03 9.70
C TRP A 143 10.12 -17.01 8.16
N SER A 144 11.22 -16.49 7.58
CA SER A 144 11.40 -16.44 6.13
C SER A 144 11.41 -17.85 5.51
N ALA A 145 12.14 -18.79 6.13
CA ALA A 145 12.20 -20.18 5.65
C ALA A 145 10.81 -20.84 5.66
N ALA A 146 10.03 -20.64 6.73
CA ALA A 146 8.68 -21.16 6.83
C ALA A 146 7.73 -20.57 5.78
N MET A 147 7.77 -19.25 5.57
CA MET A 147 6.94 -18.58 4.55
C MET A 147 7.26 -19.06 3.14
N TRP A 148 8.55 -19.17 2.80
CA TRP A 148 8.98 -19.67 1.49
C TRP A 148 8.67 -21.16 1.30
N GLY A 149 8.85 -22.00 2.33
CA GLY A 149 8.46 -23.40 2.26
C GLY A 149 6.96 -23.56 2.03
N ALA A 150 6.14 -22.83 2.78
CA ALA A 150 4.69 -22.86 2.64
C ALA A 150 4.22 -22.43 1.25
N ILE A 151 4.76 -21.33 0.71
CA ILE A 151 4.31 -20.85 -0.60
C ILE A 151 4.71 -21.79 -1.73
N MET A 152 5.87 -22.44 -1.64
CA MET A 152 6.29 -23.43 -2.63
C MET A 152 5.39 -24.67 -2.58
N VAL A 153 4.99 -25.13 -1.39
CA VAL A 153 4.00 -26.22 -1.26
C VAL A 153 2.66 -25.83 -1.86
N MET A 154 2.19 -24.60 -1.62
CA MET A 154 0.95 -24.10 -2.23
C MET A 154 1.05 -24.01 -3.76
N TYR A 155 2.20 -23.59 -4.28
CA TYR A 155 2.43 -23.48 -5.72
C TYR A 155 2.55 -24.85 -6.41
N GLU A 156 3.21 -25.84 -5.81
CA GLU A 156 3.29 -27.18 -6.42
C GLU A 156 1.97 -27.96 -6.30
N SER A 157 1.19 -27.67 -5.26
CA SER A 157 -0.15 -28.23 -5.09
C SER A 157 -1.13 -27.58 -6.06
N ARG A 158 -1.33 -28.18 -7.25
CA ARG A 158 -2.27 -27.66 -8.28
C ARG A 158 -3.69 -27.42 -7.77
N SER A 159 -4.15 -28.19 -6.78
CA SER A 159 -5.45 -28.01 -6.13
C SER A 159 -5.57 -26.68 -5.37
N LEU A 160 -4.45 -26.09 -4.94
CA LEU A 160 -4.41 -24.85 -4.18
C LEU A 160 -4.29 -23.59 -5.07
N HIS A 161 -4.02 -23.74 -6.37
CA HIS A 161 -3.90 -22.60 -7.31
C HIS A 161 -5.10 -21.66 -7.31
N PRO A 162 -6.37 -22.14 -7.32
CA PRO A 162 -7.54 -21.25 -7.32
C PRO A 162 -7.68 -20.42 -6.03
N HIS A 163 -7.06 -20.88 -4.95
CA HIS A 163 -7.10 -20.23 -3.63
C HIS A 163 -5.91 -19.30 -3.39
N MET A 164 -4.92 -19.31 -4.29
CA MET A 164 -3.79 -18.39 -4.21
C MET A 164 -4.20 -16.99 -4.64
N GLN A 165 -3.60 -15.99 -3.99
CA GLN A 165 -3.74 -14.62 -4.41
C GLN A 165 -3.25 -14.45 -5.86
N ALA A 166 -4.08 -13.85 -6.72
CA ALA A 166 -3.87 -13.85 -8.17
C ALA A 166 -2.51 -13.27 -8.62
N SER A 167 -2.03 -12.19 -7.99
CA SER A 167 -0.72 -11.61 -8.36
C SER A 167 0.45 -12.49 -7.95
N LEU A 168 0.34 -13.21 -6.83
CA LEU A 168 1.35 -14.15 -6.37
C LEU A 168 1.43 -15.35 -7.30
N LEU A 169 0.29 -15.93 -7.68
CA LEU A 169 0.22 -17.02 -8.64
C LEU A 169 0.79 -16.58 -10.01
N SER A 170 0.44 -15.38 -10.49
CA SER A 170 0.98 -14.83 -11.73
C SER A 170 2.50 -14.69 -11.68
N SER A 171 3.04 -14.22 -10.54
CA SER A 171 4.49 -14.07 -10.35
C SER A 171 5.20 -15.42 -10.34
N MET A 172 4.65 -16.40 -9.62
CA MET A 172 5.20 -17.76 -9.55
C MET A 172 5.21 -18.42 -10.93
N ARG A 173 4.10 -18.33 -11.68
CA ARG A 173 4.04 -18.86 -13.06
C ARG A 173 5.05 -18.17 -13.97
N TYR A 174 5.21 -16.85 -13.86
CA TYR A 174 6.21 -16.13 -14.66
C TYR A 174 7.64 -16.60 -14.36
N ILE A 175 7.97 -16.86 -13.10
CA ILE A 175 9.32 -17.26 -12.67
C ILE A 175 9.63 -18.74 -12.96
N TYR A 176 8.66 -19.63 -12.72
CA TYR A 176 8.90 -21.09 -12.69
C TYR A 176 8.34 -21.85 -13.89
N SER A 177 7.62 -21.22 -14.81
CA SER A 177 7.16 -21.91 -16.02
C SER A 177 8.35 -22.21 -16.95
N PRO A 178 8.43 -23.42 -17.53
CA PRO A 178 9.53 -23.77 -18.42
C PRO A 178 9.54 -22.86 -19.67
N PRO A 179 10.71 -22.29 -20.02
CA PRO A 179 10.81 -21.40 -21.17
C PRO A 179 10.70 -22.18 -22.48
N HIS A 180 9.79 -21.75 -23.36
CA HIS A 180 9.72 -22.18 -24.75
C HIS A 180 10.15 -21.03 -25.69
N ASP A 181 10.50 -21.31 -26.95
CA ASP A 181 11.13 -20.33 -27.86
C ASP A 181 10.37 -19.01 -28.05
N GLY A 182 9.03 -19.04 -27.91
CA GLY A 182 8.19 -17.85 -27.88
C GLY A 182 8.47 -16.95 -26.68
N VAL A 183 8.64 -17.53 -25.48
CA VAL A 183 8.85 -16.82 -24.21
C VAL A 183 10.20 -16.12 -24.20
N ARG A 184 11.28 -16.76 -24.67
CA ARG A 184 12.62 -16.14 -24.67
C ARG A 184 12.70 -14.84 -25.49
N ARG A 185 11.92 -14.75 -26.58
CA ARG A 185 11.81 -13.52 -27.38
C ARG A 185 11.02 -12.44 -26.66
N VAL A 186 9.92 -12.81 -26.01
CA VAL A 186 9.12 -11.89 -25.19
C VAL A 186 9.94 -11.37 -24.02
N GLU A 187 10.64 -12.24 -23.29
CA GLU A 187 11.47 -11.90 -22.14
C GLU A 187 12.62 -10.94 -22.50
N ARG A 188 13.32 -11.17 -23.61
CA ARG A 188 14.36 -10.23 -24.10
C ARG A 188 13.79 -8.85 -24.42
N ARG A 189 12.62 -8.81 -25.07
CA ARG A 189 11.92 -7.55 -25.32
C ARG A 189 11.49 -6.93 -23.98
N ASP A 190 11.03 -7.75 -23.03
CA ASP A 190 10.60 -7.33 -21.70
C ASP A 190 11.69 -6.62 -20.93
N MET A 191 12.86 -7.22 -20.91
CA MET A 191 14.07 -6.69 -20.28
C MET A 191 14.59 -5.40 -20.95
N ALA A 192 14.55 -5.30 -22.27
CA ALA A 192 14.97 -4.08 -22.97
C ALA A 192 14.07 -2.87 -22.63
N TRP A 193 12.76 -3.11 -22.53
CA TRP A 193 11.79 -2.06 -22.24
C TRP A 193 11.79 -1.68 -20.76
N THR A 194 11.95 -2.65 -19.85
CA THR A 194 12.09 -2.35 -18.42
C THR A 194 13.36 -1.52 -18.18
N ALA A 195 14.48 -1.85 -18.85
CA ALA A 195 15.69 -1.05 -18.82
C ALA A 195 15.46 0.38 -19.34
N ALA A 196 14.78 0.52 -20.49
CA ALA A 196 14.43 1.84 -21.04
C ALA A 196 13.53 2.66 -20.10
N ALA A 197 12.54 2.03 -19.46
CA ALA A 197 11.67 2.67 -18.48
C ALA A 197 12.44 3.16 -17.24
N TRP A 198 13.37 2.34 -16.73
CA TRP A 198 14.23 2.72 -15.60
C TRP A 198 15.18 3.86 -15.96
N LEU A 199 15.75 3.86 -17.17
CA LEU A 199 16.58 4.97 -17.65
C LEU A 199 15.77 6.27 -17.79
N ALA A 200 14.55 6.21 -18.32
CA ALA A 200 13.66 7.36 -18.40
C ALA A 200 13.29 7.89 -17.00
N PHE A 201 12.98 7.01 -16.06
CA PHE A 201 12.70 7.37 -14.67
C PHE A 201 13.92 8.02 -14.00
N ALA A 202 15.12 7.47 -14.19
CA ALA A 202 16.37 8.04 -13.69
C ALA A 202 16.68 9.42 -14.29
N ALA A 203 16.37 9.63 -15.58
CA ALA A 203 16.55 10.93 -16.24
C ALA A 203 15.58 11.98 -15.68
N LEU A 204 14.30 11.62 -15.50
CA LEU A 204 13.27 12.50 -14.94
C LEU A 204 13.60 12.93 -13.50
N THR A 205 14.07 12.00 -12.68
CA THR A 205 14.46 12.28 -11.28
C THR A 205 15.73 13.15 -11.20
N ARG A 206 16.71 12.95 -12.09
CA ARG A 206 17.90 13.83 -12.19
C ARG A 206 17.55 15.24 -12.66
N ALA A 207 16.66 15.38 -13.64
CA ALA A 207 16.22 16.69 -14.14
C ALA A 207 15.46 17.49 -13.06
N GLY A 208 14.59 16.83 -12.29
CA GLY A 208 13.88 17.46 -11.15
C GLY A 208 14.83 17.90 -10.02
N ALA A 209 15.90 17.13 -9.75
CA ALA A 209 16.90 17.48 -8.74
C ALA A 209 17.78 18.67 -9.13
N GLN A 210 18.00 18.91 -10.43
CA GLN A 210 18.75 20.06 -10.93
C GLN A 210 17.89 21.34 -10.97
N GLY A 211 16.59 21.23 -11.29
CA GLY A 211 15.66 22.37 -11.25
C GLY A 211 15.43 22.95 -9.85
N GLY A 212 15.49 22.13 -8.80
CA GLY A 212 15.38 22.58 -7.40
C GLY A 212 16.63 23.25 -6.83
N ARG A 213 17.78 23.18 -7.51
CA ARG A 213 19.02 23.87 -7.08
C ARG A 213 19.13 25.30 -7.62
N LEU A 214 18.30 25.69 -8.58
CA LEU A 214 18.34 27.02 -9.19
C LEU A 214 17.44 28.06 -8.48
N SER A 215 16.73 27.66 -7.43
CA SER A 215 15.77 28.51 -6.69
C SER A 215 16.17 28.81 -5.24
N ALA A 216 17.39 28.48 -4.81
CA ALA A 216 17.90 28.92 -3.51
C ALA A 216 18.36 30.38 -3.59
N PRO A 217 17.74 31.33 -2.85
CA PRO A 217 18.21 32.71 -2.83
C PRO A 217 19.59 32.76 -2.16
N ARG A 218 20.57 33.34 -2.85
CA ARG A 218 21.87 33.70 -2.27
C ARG A 218 21.62 34.67 -1.12
N THR A 219 21.82 34.21 0.11
CA THR A 219 21.98 35.11 1.26
C THR A 219 23.31 35.84 1.09
N SER A 220 23.26 37.13 0.78
CA SER A 220 24.41 38.02 0.83
C SER A 220 24.80 38.29 2.28
N ASN A 221 26.09 38.14 2.59
CA ASN A 221 26.73 38.68 3.79
C ASN A 221 26.55 40.20 3.88
#